data_AF-X1L4Z3-F1
#
_entry.id   AF-X1L4Z3-F1
#
_cell.length_a   1.000
_cell.length_b   1.000
_cell.length_c   1.000
_cell.angle_alpha   90.00
_cell.angle_beta   90.00
_cell.angle_gamma   90.00
#
_symmetry.space_group_name_H-M   'P 1'
#
loop_
_entity.id
_entity.type
_entity.pdbx_description
1 polymer ?
#
loop_
_entity_poly.entity_id
_entity_poly.type
_entity_poly.pdbx_seq_one_letter_code
_entity_poly.pdbx_strand_id
1 'polypeptide(L)'
;MSEKKQKPKKEKKLEPADYCPVDPILTFGGIRKIALDRAWKRVEKSKKDGIPLLSEDFGRIQKEEWAVVKKQATKAKKAHKACLEKVASAVAESKSLSEMKGELEKRLDNIMKSDKELKELGIEKPVKKQAAKKSS
;
A
#
# COMPACT_ATOMS: atom_id res chain seq x y z
N MET A 1 -35.23 0.86 32.73
CA MET A 1 -35.03 0.58 31.29
C MET A 1 -33.74 1.27 30.88
N SER A 2 -32.68 0.51 30.60
CA SER A 2 -31.37 1.08 30.26
C SER A 2 -31.07 0.81 28.79
N GLU A 3 -31.24 1.84 27.97
CA GLU A 3 -30.91 1.81 26.54
C GLU A 3 -29.40 1.59 26.36
N LYS A 4 -29.05 0.43 25.80
CA LYS A 4 -27.70 0.14 25.31
C LYS A 4 -27.41 1.04 24.11
N LYS A 5 -26.61 2.10 24.32
CA LYS A 5 -25.97 2.87 23.24
C LYS A 5 -25.11 1.94 22.39
N GLN A 6 -25.59 1.59 21.20
CA GLN A 6 -24.75 1.02 20.14
C GLN A 6 -23.77 2.09 19.65
N LYS A 7 -22.47 1.85 19.84
CA LYS A 7 -21.42 2.64 19.20
C LYS A 7 -21.44 2.35 17.69
N PRO A 8 -21.37 3.36 16.81
CA PRO A 8 -21.28 3.13 15.39
C PRO A 8 -19.95 2.43 15.08
N LYS A 9 -20.05 1.29 14.39
CA LYS A 9 -18.92 0.58 13.78
C LYS A 9 -18.24 1.57 12.83
N LYS A 10 -17.01 2.00 13.17
CA LYS A 10 -16.17 2.76 12.24
C LYS A 10 -16.02 1.92 10.97
N GLU A 11 -16.63 2.37 9.89
CA GLU A 11 -16.32 1.90 8.55
C GLU A 11 -14.82 2.06 8.34
N LYS A 12 -14.16 0.91 8.19
CA LYS A 12 -12.76 0.84 7.82
C LYS A 12 -12.71 1.26 6.36
N LYS A 13 -12.48 2.55 6.09
CA LYS A 13 -12.13 3.02 4.75
C LYS A 13 -11.03 2.11 4.20
N LEU A 14 -11.32 1.42 3.11
CA LEU A 14 -10.29 0.80 2.28
C LEU A 14 -9.47 1.96 1.70
N GLU A 15 -8.35 2.27 2.34
CA GLU A 15 -7.34 3.16 1.77
C GLU A 15 -6.72 2.46 0.55
N PRO A 16 -6.44 3.18 -0.56
CA PRO A 16 -5.88 2.57 -1.76
C PRO A 16 -4.52 1.96 -1.40
N ALA A 17 -4.39 0.65 -1.62
CA ALA A 17 -3.24 -0.16 -1.25
C ALA A 17 -1.95 0.17 -2.04
N ASP A 18 -1.97 1.18 -2.92
CA ASP A 18 -1.00 1.30 -4.01
C ASP A 18 -0.22 2.61 -4.02
N TYR A 19 -0.10 3.31 -2.88
CA TYR A 19 0.67 4.56 -2.83
C TYR A 19 1.90 4.45 -1.92
N CYS A 20 3.08 4.60 -2.51
CA CYS A 20 4.33 4.82 -1.80
C CYS A 20 4.61 6.32 -1.72
N PRO A 21 4.24 7.02 -0.63
CA PRO A 21 4.55 8.43 -0.50
C PRO A 21 6.06 8.68 -0.56
N VAL A 22 6.44 9.72 -1.29
CA VAL A 22 7.83 10.19 -1.34
C VAL A 22 8.07 11.02 -0.08
N ASP A 23 8.93 10.51 0.81
CA ASP A 23 9.36 11.26 1.99
C ASP A 23 10.06 12.56 1.55
N PRO A 24 9.70 13.73 2.11
CA PRO A 24 10.36 15.01 1.80
C PRO A 24 11.88 14.95 1.85
N ILE A 25 12.47 14.11 2.71
CA ILE A 25 13.92 13.93 2.80
C ILE A 25 14.57 13.36 1.52
N LEU A 26 13.77 12.74 0.65
CA LEU A 26 14.21 12.21 -0.64
C LEU A 26 14.21 13.26 -1.76
N THR A 27 13.63 14.43 -1.51
CA THR A 27 13.60 15.55 -2.46
C THR A 27 14.71 16.55 -2.14
N PHE A 28 15.26 17.21 -3.16
CA PHE A 28 16.33 18.20 -2.97
C PHE A 28 15.86 19.41 -2.14
N GLY A 29 14.63 19.89 -2.40
CA GLY A 29 14.04 20.99 -1.62
C GLY A 29 13.77 20.59 -0.16
N GLY A 30 13.22 19.40 0.05
CA GLY A 30 12.87 18.91 1.38
C GLY A 30 14.09 18.60 2.24
N ILE A 31 15.12 17.93 1.69
CA ILE A 31 16.34 17.62 2.45
C ILE A 31 17.06 18.88 2.92
N ARG A 32 17.11 19.93 2.09
CA ARG A 32 17.70 21.24 2.43
C ARG A 32 16.88 21.93 3.52
N LYS A 33 15.56 21.95 3.41
CA LYS A 33 14.67 22.52 4.42
C LYS A 33 14.82 21.83 5.77
N ILE A 34 14.86 20.49 5.79
CA ILE A 34 15.03 19.71 7.03
C ILE A 34 16.38 20.01 7.68
N ALA A 35 17.46 20.05 6.92
CA ALA A 35 18.79 20.33 7.48
C ALA A 35 18.89 21.74 8.06
N LEU A 36 18.33 22.75 7.36
CA LEU A 36 18.28 24.13 7.84
C LEU A 36 17.41 24.27 9.09
N ASP A 37 16.23 23.66 9.11
CA ASP A 37 15.32 23.71 10.26
C ASP A 37 15.96 23.08 11.52
N ARG A 38 16.67 21.96 11.35
CA ARG A 38 17.43 21.34 12.45
C ARG A 38 18.58 22.21 12.93
N ALA A 39 19.32 22.82 12.00
CA ALA A 39 20.41 23.72 12.35
C ALA A 39 19.88 24.92 13.16
N TRP A 40 18.78 25.54 12.73
CA TRP A 40 18.12 26.63 13.45
C TRP A 40 17.64 26.21 14.83
N LYS A 41 17.00 25.05 14.96
CA LYS A 41 16.58 24.51 16.26
C LYS A 41 17.74 24.31 17.23
N ARG A 42 18.92 23.88 16.72
CA ARG A 42 20.14 23.78 17.53
C ARG A 42 20.62 25.16 17.99
N VAL A 43 20.64 26.15 17.10
CA VAL A 43 21.01 27.54 17.45
C VAL A 43 20.08 28.13 18.49
N GLU A 44 18.76 27.98 18.30
CA GLU A 44 17.76 28.46 19.25
C GLU A 44 17.92 27.80 20.62
N LYS A 45 18.25 26.51 20.64
CA LYS A 45 18.53 25.78 21.88
C LYS A 45 19.77 26.33 22.58
N SER A 46 20.89 26.49 21.87
CA SER A 46 22.12 27.08 22.43
C SER A 46 21.90 28.50 22.95
N LYS A 47 21.07 29.32 22.28
CA LYS A 47 20.68 30.65 22.75
C LYS A 47 19.92 30.58 24.08
N LYS A 48 18.99 29.63 24.23
CA LYS A 48 18.25 29.41 25.48
C LYS A 48 19.15 28.90 26.60
N ASP A 49 20.15 28.09 26.26
CA ASP A 49 21.13 27.54 27.19
C ASP A 49 22.23 28.57 27.57
N GLY A 50 22.17 29.80 27.04
CA GLY A 50 23.13 30.87 27.32
C GLY A 50 24.50 30.68 26.65
N ILE A 51 24.61 29.78 25.68
CA ILE A 51 25.85 29.51 24.95
C ILE A 51 25.96 30.54 23.81
N PRO A 52 26.98 31.40 23.81
CA PRO A 52 27.20 32.34 22.71
C PRO A 52 27.58 31.56 21.45
N LEU A 53 26.90 31.84 20.35
CA LEU A 53 27.20 31.29 19.04
C LEU A 53 27.59 32.42 18.09
N LEU A 54 28.67 32.21 17.33
CA LEU A 54 29.09 33.08 16.25
C LEU A 54 28.46 32.63 14.92
N SER A 55 28.53 33.49 13.91
CA SER A 55 28.07 33.16 12.56
C SER A 55 28.80 31.95 11.97
N GLU A 56 30.07 31.75 12.32
CA GLU A 56 30.86 30.59 11.90
C GLU A 56 30.35 29.28 12.50
N ASP A 57 29.86 29.31 13.75
CA ASP A 57 29.28 28.15 14.42
C ASP A 57 28.02 27.66 13.69
N PHE A 58 27.22 28.58 13.15
CA PHE A 58 26.06 28.20 12.33
C PHE A 58 26.47 27.41 11.10
N GLY A 59 27.52 27.84 10.39
CA GLY A 59 28.04 27.12 9.23
C GLY A 59 28.51 25.71 9.58
N ARG A 60 29.14 25.53 10.75
CA ARG A 60 29.53 24.22 11.27
C ARG A 60 28.33 23.36 11.64
N ILE A 61 27.36 23.90 12.40
CA ILE A 61 26.13 23.21 12.79
C ILE A 61 25.35 22.75 11.54
N GLN A 62 25.26 23.61 10.52
CA GLN A 62 24.60 23.27 9.27
C GLN A 62 25.30 22.11 8.54
N LYS A 63 26.64 22.08 8.49
CA LYS A 63 27.40 20.97 7.90
C LYS A 63 27.19 19.66 8.67
N GLU A 64 27.18 19.72 10.00
CA GLU A 64 26.91 18.55 10.86
C GLU A 64 25.50 17.99 10.60
N GLU A 65 24.46 18.84 10.63
CA GLU A 65 23.08 18.44 10.35
C GLU A 65 22.92 17.91 8.91
N TRP A 66 23.61 18.52 7.94
CA TRP A 66 23.61 18.04 6.56
C TRP A 66 24.15 16.61 6.43
N ALA A 67 25.21 16.28 7.16
CA ALA A 67 25.75 14.93 7.19
C ALA A 67 24.77 13.92 7.83
N VAL A 68 24.06 14.31 8.89
CA VAL A 68 23.04 13.49 9.54
C VAL A 68 21.86 13.24 8.60
N VAL A 69 21.33 14.30 7.98
CA VAL A 69 20.18 14.22 7.08
C VAL A 69 20.53 13.39 5.83
N LYS A 70 21.75 13.49 5.28
CA LYS A 70 22.21 12.60 4.20
C LYS A 70 22.13 11.13 4.56
N LYS A 71 22.59 10.74 5.76
CA LYS A 71 22.51 9.33 6.22
C LYS A 71 21.06 8.86 6.34
N GLN A 72 20.17 9.74 6.83
CA GLN A 72 18.73 9.45 6.92
C GLN A 72 18.09 9.32 5.53
N ALA A 73 18.45 10.18 4.58
CA ALA A 73 17.99 10.10 3.21
C ALA A 73 18.34 8.76 2.55
N THR A 74 19.55 8.24 2.80
CA THR A 74 19.94 6.91 2.29
C THR A 74 19.05 5.79 2.85
N LYS A 75 18.70 5.85 4.13
CA LYS A 75 17.79 4.88 4.76
C LYS A 75 16.36 5.02 4.20
N ALA A 76 15.86 6.24 4.10
CA ALA A 76 14.56 6.52 3.49
C ALA A 76 14.50 6.04 2.03
N LYS A 77 15.59 6.18 1.27
CA LYS A 77 15.66 5.74 -0.13
C LYS A 77 15.53 4.23 -0.24
N LYS A 78 16.17 3.47 0.67
CA LYS A 78 16.05 2.02 0.73
C LYS A 78 14.61 1.60 1.08
N ALA A 79 14.00 2.24 2.08
CA ALA A 79 12.62 1.96 2.47
C ALA A 79 11.63 2.27 1.34
N HIS A 80 11.80 3.41 0.65
CA HIS A 80 10.96 3.80 -0.47
C HIS A 80 11.10 2.84 -1.66
N LYS A 81 12.33 2.39 -1.99
CA LYS A 81 12.53 1.33 -3.00
C LYS A 81 11.80 0.04 -2.64
N ALA A 82 11.93 -0.43 -1.40
CA ALA A 82 11.24 -1.64 -0.95
C ALA A 82 9.71 -1.48 -1.00
N CYS A 83 9.19 -0.28 -0.76
CA CYS A 83 7.78 0.03 -0.95
C CYS A 83 7.39 -0.10 -2.43
N LEU A 84 8.14 0.53 -3.33
CA LEU A 84 7.88 0.49 -4.78
C LEU A 84 7.92 -0.94 -5.32
N GLU A 85 8.85 -1.78 -4.85
CA GLU A 85 8.92 -3.20 -5.22
C GLU A 85 7.67 -3.96 -4.81
N LYS A 86 7.16 -3.75 -3.58
CA LYS A 86 5.92 -4.38 -3.12
C LYS A 86 4.71 -3.95 -3.94
N VAL A 87 4.59 -2.66 -4.24
CA VAL A 87 3.51 -2.14 -5.09
C VAL A 87 3.62 -2.72 -6.50
N ALA A 88 4.83 -2.80 -7.06
CA ALA A 88 5.04 -3.41 -8.38
C ALA A 88 4.63 -4.89 -8.42
N SER A 89 4.95 -5.67 -7.37
CA SER A 89 4.50 -7.07 -7.24
C SER A 89 2.98 -7.18 -7.13
N ALA A 90 2.33 -6.35 -6.31
CA ALA A 90 0.88 -6.34 -6.20
C ALA A 90 0.18 -5.96 -7.52
N VAL A 91 0.75 -5.03 -8.28
CA VAL A 91 0.28 -4.68 -9.63
C VAL A 91 0.47 -5.83 -10.61
N ALA A 92 1.56 -6.60 -10.51
CA ALA A 92 1.78 -7.76 -11.37
C ALA A 92 0.78 -8.90 -11.06
N GLU A 93 0.54 -9.17 -9.77
CA GLU A 93 -0.44 -10.17 -9.32
C GLU A 93 -1.88 -9.78 -9.69
N SER A 94 -2.24 -8.50 -9.57
CA SER A 94 -3.58 -8.05 -9.99
C SER A 94 -3.78 -8.14 -11.50
N LYS A 95 -2.75 -7.88 -12.31
CA LYS A 95 -2.80 -8.09 -13.76
C LYS A 95 -2.98 -9.58 -14.11
N SER A 96 -2.21 -10.48 -13.49
CA SER A 96 -2.33 -11.91 -13.76
C SER A 96 -3.69 -12.47 -13.31
N LEU A 97 -4.24 -11.99 -12.19
CA LEU A 97 -5.60 -12.32 -11.75
C LEU A 97 -6.65 -11.80 -12.73
N SER A 98 -6.48 -10.59 -13.28
CA SER A 98 -7.38 -10.03 -14.29
C SER A 98 -7.37 -10.84 -15.58
N GLU A 99 -6.19 -11.28 -16.03
CA GLU A 99 -6.05 -12.11 -17.23
C GLU A 99 -6.70 -13.49 -17.02
N MET A 100 -6.43 -14.14 -15.88
CA MET A 100 -7.09 -15.41 -15.52
C MET A 100 -8.61 -15.27 -15.44
N LYS A 101 -9.12 -14.17 -14.86
CA LYS A 101 -10.55 -13.92 -14.78
C LYS A 101 -11.19 -13.81 -16.16
N GLY A 102 -10.56 -13.06 -17.08
CA GLY A 102 -11.04 -12.93 -18.46
C GLY A 102 -11.03 -14.27 -19.23
N GLU A 103 -10.06 -15.14 -18.97
CA GLU A 103 -10.05 -16.49 -19.56
C GLU A 103 -11.17 -17.39 -18.99
N LEU A 104 -11.41 -17.30 -17.68
CA LEU A 104 -12.51 -18.01 -17.01
C LEU A 104 -13.88 -17.55 -17.52
N GLU A 105 -14.08 -16.25 -17.71
CA GLU A 105 -15.32 -15.69 -18.27
C GLU A 105 -15.57 -16.23 -19.69
N LYS A 106 -14.55 -16.27 -20.55
CA LYS A 106 -14.66 -16.87 -21.90
C LYS A 106 -15.01 -18.36 -21.85
N ARG A 107 -14.39 -19.11 -20.94
CA ARG A 107 -14.70 -20.54 -20.75
C ARG A 107 -16.13 -20.73 -20.27
N LEU A 108 -16.61 -19.88 -19.37
CA LEU A 108 -17.98 -19.92 -18.85
C LEU A 108 -19.00 -19.62 -19.96
N ASP A 109 -18.75 -18.59 -20.78
CA ASP A 109 -19.59 -18.24 -21.92
C ASP A 109 -19.66 -19.39 -22.94
N ASN A 110 -18.53 -20.04 -23.22
CA ASN A 110 -18.50 -21.19 -24.12
C ASN A 110 -19.30 -22.38 -23.57
N ILE A 111 -19.20 -22.66 -22.26
CA ILE A 111 -20.02 -23.70 -21.61
C ILE A 111 -21.49 -23.34 -21.70
N MET A 112 -21.87 -22.08 -21.40
CA MET A 112 -23.26 -21.62 -21.50
C MET A 112 -23.82 -21.70 -22.91
N LYS A 113 -23.02 -21.40 -23.94
CA LYS A 113 -23.42 -21.57 -25.35
C LYS A 113 -23.64 -23.05 -25.68
N SER A 114 -22.71 -23.92 -25.29
CA SER A 114 -22.85 -25.37 -25.52
C SER A 114 -24.05 -25.98 -24.78
N ASP A 115 -24.39 -25.50 -23.57
CA ASP A 115 -25.57 -25.96 -22.83
C ASP A 115 -26.88 -25.52 -23.50
N LYS A 116 -26.91 -24.33 -24.12
CA LYS A 116 -28.06 -23.88 -24.93
C LYS A 116 -28.22 -24.75 -26.17
N GLU A 117 -27.15 -25.02 -26.90
CA GLU A 117 -27.17 -25.89 -28.08
C GLU A 117 -27.62 -27.32 -27.74
N LEU A 118 -27.15 -27.89 -26.62
CA LEU A 118 -27.55 -29.22 -26.15
C LEU A 118 -29.05 -29.30 -25.78
N LYS A 119 -29.61 -28.23 -25.19
CA LYS A 119 -31.04 -28.13 -24.88
C LYS A 119 -31.88 -28.00 -26.16
N GLU A 120 -31.42 -27.24 -27.15
CA GLU A 120 -32.10 -27.12 -28.45
C GLU A 120 -32.09 -28.43 -29.24
N LEU A 121 -31.05 -29.25 -29.08
CA LEU A 121 -30.96 -30.60 -29.69
C LEU A 121 -31.72 -31.69 -28.91
N GLY A 122 -32.40 -31.34 -27.81
CA GLY A 122 -33.23 -32.28 -27.03
C GLY A 122 -32.44 -33.37 -26.28
N ILE A 123 -31.13 -33.18 -26.08
CA ILE A 123 -30.27 -34.14 -25.38
C ILE A 123 -30.29 -33.80 -23.87
N GLU A 124 -31.41 -34.04 -23.19
CA GLU A 124 -31.42 -34.05 -21.73
C GLU A 124 -30.69 -35.30 -21.22
N LYS A 125 -29.49 -35.14 -20.63
CA LYS A 125 -28.87 -36.23 -19.88
C LYS A 125 -29.69 -36.49 -18.62
N PRO A 126 -30.22 -37.71 -18.39
CA PRO A 126 -30.86 -38.02 -17.13
C PRO A 126 -29.80 -38.03 -16.02
N VAL A 127 -29.91 -37.11 -15.07
CA VAL A 127 -29.19 -37.19 -13.80
C VAL A 127 -29.69 -38.44 -13.08
N LYS A 128 -28.96 -39.54 -13.20
CA LYS A 128 -29.19 -40.76 -12.39
C LYS A 128 -29.04 -40.38 -10.92
N LYS A 129 -30.17 -40.11 -10.26
CA LYS A 129 -30.32 -40.19 -8.80
C LYS A 129 -29.86 -41.60 -8.39
N GLN A 130 -28.70 -41.72 -7.75
CA GLN A 130 -28.37 -42.91 -6.99
C GLN A 130 -29.33 -42.97 -5.80
N ALA A 131 -30.39 -43.76 -5.93
CA ALA A 131 -31.25 -44.12 -4.83
C ALA A 131 -30.47 -45.03 -3.88
N ALA A 132 -30.29 -44.58 -2.65
CA ALA A 132 -29.87 -45.41 -1.53
C ALA A 132 -30.85 -46.59 -1.38
N LYS A 133 -30.42 -47.79 -1.76
CA LYS A 133 -31.10 -49.03 -1.36
C LYS A 133 -30.68 -49.35 0.08
N LYS A 134 -31.57 -49.09 1.02
CA LYS A 134 -31.67 -49.88 2.25
C LYS A 134 -32.04 -51.30 1.84
N SER A 135 -31.20 -52.28 2.14
CA SER A 135 -31.61 -53.68 2.26
C SER A 135 -31.45 -54.07 3.72
N SER A 136 -32.62 -54.38 4.29
CA SER A 136 -32.80 -55.14 5.52
C SER A 136 -32.37 -56.59 5.33
#